data_AF-A0A6J6N6D1-F1
#
_entry.id   AF-A0A6J6N6D1-F1
#
_cell.length_a   1.000
_cell.length_b   1.000
_cell.length_c   1.000
_cell.angle_alpha   90.00
_cell.angle_beta   90.00
_cell.angle_gamma   90.00
#
_symmetry.space_group_name_H-M   'P 1'
#
loop_
_entity.id
_entity.type
_entity.pdbx_description
1 polymer ?
#
loop_
_entity_poly.entity_id
_entity_poly.type
_entity_poly.pdbx_seq_one_letter_code
_entity_poly.pdbx_strand_id
1 'polypeptide(L)'
;MAELTEIYIQRGLPKELALQVAKTMSEKDALEAHLRDELGQYEHTKGRPIQAGFASATSFTVGGLIPFMGALAPTPGQQVLSIVVFTILGLLVTGYASAKIASSPPAKTILRIFMGGALGMIITAGIGSLVHLSGI
;
A
#
# COMPACT_ATOMS: atom_id res chain seq x y z
N MET A 1 15.90 13.35 -19.61
CA MET A 1 16.30 14.06 -20.85
C MET A 1 15.94 13.31 -22.12
N ALA A 2 16.58 12.18 -22.45
CA ALA A 2 16.24 11.42 -23.67
C ALA A 2 14.76 10.96 -23.68
N GLU A 3 14.25 10.54 -22.52
CA GLU A 3 12.86 10.14 -22.33
C GLU A 3 11.86 11.30 -22.55
N LEU A 4 12.07 12.45 -21.90
CA LEU A 4 11.31 13.69 -22.17
C LEU A 4 11.34 14.11 -23.64
N THR A 5 12.50 14.04 -24.31
CA THR A 5 12.61 14.34 -25.75
C THR A 5 11.74 13.40 -26.56
N GLU A 6 11.75 12.10 -26.27
CA GLU A 6 10.91 11.10 -26.94
C GLU A 6 9.42 11.38 -26.71
N ILE A 7 9.03 11.72 -25.48
CA ILE A 7 7.64 12.10 -25.15
C ILE A 7 7.18 13.31 -25.97
N TYR A 8 8.04 14.32 -26.11
CA TYR A 8 7.73 15.49 -26.93
C TYR A 8 7.68 15.18 -28.43
N ILE A 9 8.53 14.28 -28.93
CA ILE A 9 8.45 13.78 -30.31
C ILE A 9 7.13 13.04 -30.54
N GLN A 10 6.72 12.17 -29.62
CA GLN A 10 5.44 11.45 -29.67
C GLN A 10 4.24 12.41 -29.60
N ARG A 11 4.39 13.55 -28.93
CA ARG A 11 3.39 14.64 -28.92
C ARG A 11 3.41 15.51 -30.18
N GLY A 12 4.30 15.23 -31.14
CA GLY A 12 4.33 15.87 -32.46
C GLY A 12 5.42 16.93 -32.66
N LEU A 13 6.36 17.10 -31.73
CA LEU A 13 7.46 18.05 -31.88
C LEU A 13 8.58 17.46 -32.76
N PRO A 14 9.16 18.25 -33.70
CA PRO A 14 10.37 17.83 -34.42
C PRO A 14 11.54 17.65 -33.45
N LYS A 15 12.47 16.75 -33.77
CA LYS A 15 13.53 16.30 -32.85
C LYS A 15 14.35 17.43 -32.25
N GLU A 16 14.76 18.42 -33.06
CA GLU A 16 15.54 19.55 -32.55
C GLU A 16 14.76 20.36 -31.50
N LEU A 17 13.47 20.62 -31.77
CA LEU A 17 12.60 21.37 -30.86
C LEU A 17 12.28 20.57 -29.60
N ALA A 18 12.00 19.27 -29.73
CA ALA A 18 11.77 18.38 -28.61
C ALA A 18 12.97 18.31 -27.65
N LEU A 19 14.20 18.27 -28.20
CA LEU A 19 15.43 18.31 -27.42
C LEU A 19 15.60 19.65 -26.69
N GLN A 20 15.33 20.75 -27.39
CA GLN A 20 15.43 22.10 -26.81
C GLN A 20 14.41 22.33 -25.68
N VAL A 21 13.16 21.87 -25.86
CA VAL A 21 12.11 21.95 -24.83
C VAL A 21 12.49 21.08 -23.63
N ALA A 22 12.89 19.82 -23.84
CA ALA A 22 13.32 18.92 -22.76
C ALA A 22 14.47 19.51 -21.96
N LYS A 23 15.48 20.10 -22.64
CA LYS A 23 16.62 20.75 -21.99
C LYS A 23 16.19 21.95 -21.17
N THR A 24 15.48 22.90 -21.79
CA THR A 24 15.06 24.15 -21.13
C THR A 24 14.15 23.90 -19.93
N MET A 25 13.20 22.96 -20.04
CA MET A 25 12.30 22.61 -18.93
C MET A 25 13.06 21.94 -17.78
N SER A 26 13.98 21.04 -18.10
CA SER A 26 14.76 20.32 -17.08
C SER A 26 15.81 21.19 -16.39
N GLU A 27 16.32 22.24 -17.05
CA GLU A 27 17.21 23.24 -16.43
C GLU A 27 16.51 24.03 -15.32
N LYS A 28 15.20 24.25 -15.46
CA LYS A 28 14.39 24.88 -14.41
C LYS A 28 14.09 23.91 -13.28
N ASP A 29 13.54 22.75 -13.60
CA ASP A 29 13.28 21.66 -12.66
C ASP A 29 13.09 20.35 -13.42
N ALA A 30 14.13 19.51 -13.40
CA ALA A 30 14.11 18.21 -14.05
C ALA A 30 13.06 17.27 -13.45
N LEU A 31 12.87 17.29 -12.13
CA LEU A 31 11.93 16.40 -11.46
C LEU A 31 10.49 16.81 -11.79
N GLU A 32 10.17 18.10 -11.73
CA GLU A 32 8.85 18.60 -12.10
C GLU A 32 8.54 18.33 -13.58
N ALA A 33 9.51 18.54 -14.49
CA ALA A 33 9.32 18.25 -15.90
C ALA A 33 8.98 16.77 -16.13
N HIS A 34 9.73 15.86 -15.52
CA HIS A 34 9.46 14.42 -15.58
C HIS A 34 8.11 14.06 -14.92
N LEU A 35 7.84 14.49 -13.68
CA LEU A 35 6.58 14.19 -12.98
C LEU A 35 5.35 14.70 -13.73
N ARG A 36 5.43 15.89 -14.33
CA ARG A 36 4.33 16.48 -15.10
C ARG A 36 4.13 15.75 -16.43
N ASP A 37 5.21 15.58 -17.20
CA ASP A 37 5.11 15.13 -18.59
C ASP A 37 5.12 13.60 -18.76
N GLU A 38 5.67 12.84 -17.81
CA GLU A 38 5.58 11.36 -17.79
C GLU A 38 4.40 10.86 -16.96
N LEU A 39 4.25 11.37 -15.73
CA LEU A 39 3.26 10.84 -14.78
C LEU A 39 1.95 11.63 -14.73
N GLY A 40 1.84 12.73 -15.48
CA GLY A 40 0.64 13.57 -15.48
C GLY A 40 0.37 14.24 -14.12
N GLN A 41 1.40 14.43 -13.30
CA GLN A 41 1.27 15.07 -11.99
C GLN A 41 1.29 16.59 -12.13
N TYR A 42 0.11 17.19 -12.07
CA TYR A 42 -0.10 18.63 -11.99
C TYR A 42 -0.20 19.06 -10.52
N GLU A 43 -0.17 20.36 -10.23
CA GLU A 43 -0.19 20.88 -8.85
C GLU A 43 -1.28 20.29 -7.96
N HIS A 44 -2.46 20.00 -8.51
CA HIS A 44 -3.59 19.40 -7.79
C HIS A 44 -3.56 17.87 -7.72
N THR A 45 -2.71 17.21 -8.52
CA THR A 45 -2.52 15.75 -8.53
C THR A 45 -1.12 15.34 -8.08
N LYS A 46 -0.30 16.28 -7.59
CA LYS A 46 1.03 16.02 -7.05
C LYS A 46 0.92 14.99 -5.93
N GLY A 47 1.65 13.89 -6.08
CA GLY A 47 1.77 12.88 -5.03
C GLY A 47 2.35 13.53 -3.77
N ARG A 48 1.79 13.21 -2.59
CA ARG A 48 2.27 13.70 -1.29
C ARG A 48 3.03 12.56 -0.57
N PRO A 49 4.29 12.26 -0.95
CA PRO A 49 4.98 11.04 -0.53
C PRO A 49 5.15 10.95 0.99
N ILE A 50 5.53 12.06 1.64
CA ILE A 50 5.70 12.10 3.10
C ILE A 50 4.36 11.86 3.81
N GLN A 51 3.28 12.50 3.34
CA GLN A 51 1.95 12.28 3.91
C GLN A 51 1.50 10.83 3.72
N ALA A 52 1.67 10.28 2.52
CA ALA A 52 1.34 8.89 2.22
C ALA A 52 2.17 7.91 3.09
N GLY A 53 3.45 8.21 3.31
CA GLY A 53 4.33 7.46 4.19
C GLY A 53 3.84 7.44 5.64
N PHE A 54 3.56 8.61 6.22
CA PHE A 54 3.02 8.70 7.59
C PHE A 54 1.65 8.04 7.73
N ALA A 55 0.75 8.22 6.75
CA ALA A 55 -0.54 7.56 6.74
C ALA A 55 -0.40 6.03 6.71
N SER A 56 0.55 5.52 5.92
CA SER A 56 0.81 4.09 5.79
C SER A 56 1.40 3.52 7.08
N ALA A 57 2.43 4.15 7.63
CA ALA A 57 3.05 3.73 8.89
C ALA A 57 2.03 3.68 10.03
N THR A 58 1.24 4.75 10.18
CA THR A 58 0.20 4.83 11.23
C THR A 58 -0.86 3.76 11.03
N SER A 59 -1.36 3.58 9.80
CA SER A 59 -2.39 2.57 9.50
C SER A 59 -1.87 1.15 9.78
N PHE A 60 -0.62 0.86 9.41
CA PHE A 60 0.02 -0.43 9.66
C PHE A 60 0.21 -0.68 11.16
N THR A 61 0.73 0.29 11.91
CA THR A 61 0.90 0.17 13.36
C THR A 61 -0.43 -0.05 14.06
N VAL A 62 -1.45 0.78 13.77
CA VAL A 62 -2.77 0.65 14.37
C VAL A 62 -3.42 -0.69 14.03
N GLY A 63 -3.35 -1.12 12.77
CA GLY A 63 -3.86 -2.42 12.35
C GLY A 63 -3.13 -3.59 13.02
N GLY A 64 -1.82 -3.49 13.16
CA GLY A 64 -0.97 -4.49 13.82
C GLY A 64 -1.27 -4.63 15.32
N LEU A 65 -1.73 -3.57 16.00
CA LEU A 65 -2.10 -3.64 17.42
C LEU A 65 -3.32 -4.54 17.68
N ILE A 66 -4.18 -4.79 16.70
CA ILE A 66 -5.41 -5.59 16.89
C ILE A 66 -5.08 -7.03 17.33
N PRO A 67 -4.23 -7.80 16.61
CA PRO A 67 -3.75 -9.10 17.10
C PRO A 67 -3.06 -9.04 18.47
N PHE A 68 -2.31 -7.98 18.76
CA PHE A 68 -1.63 -7.81 20.07
C PHE A 68 -2.64 -7.67 21.21
N MET A 69 -3.79 -7.02 20.99
CA MET A 69 -4.86 -6.99 21.98
C MET A 69 -5.36 -8.41 22.31
N GLY A 70 -5.44 -9.29 21.31
CA GLY A 70 -5.78 -10.70 21.51
C GLY A 70 -4.69 -11.45 22.31
N ALA A 71 -3.42 -11.15 22.06
CA ALA A 71 -2.30 -11.75 22.80
C ALA A 71 -2.26 -11.34 24.28
N LEU A 72 -2.62 -10.08 24.57
CA LEU A 72 -2.65 -9.52 25.92
C LEU A 72 -3.97 -9.77 26.66
N ALA A 73 -4.97 -10.34 25.98
CA ALA A 73 -6.24 -10.68 26.59
C ALA A 73 -6.02 -11.71 27.72
N PRO A 74 -6.76 -11.61 28.84
CA PRO A 74 -6.63 -12.53 29.96
C PRO A 74 -7.31 -13.88 29.65
N THR A 75 -6.73 -14.64 28.72
CA THR A 75 -7.20 -15.96 28.27
C THR A 75 -6.12 -17.02 28.54
N PRO A 76 -5.96 -17.48 29.79
CA PRO A 76 -4.95 -18.48 30.15
C PRO A 76 -5.10 -19.76 29.30
N GLY A 77 -4.02 -20.20 28.67
CA GLY A 77 -3.99 -21.40 27.82
C GLY A 77 -4.68 -21.26 26.46
N GLN A 78 -5.26 -20.10 26.13
CA GLN A 78 -6.01 -19.87 24.88
C GLN A 78 -5.52 -18.65 24.09
N GLN A 79 -4.30 -18.19 24.35
CA GLN A 79 -3.72 -16.99 23.71
C GLN A 79 -3.75 -17.06 22.19
N VAL A 80 -3.41 -18.22 21.59
CA VAL A 80 -3.45 -18.41 20.13
C VAL A 80 -4.86 -18.20 19.58
N LEU A 81 -5.86 -18.80 20.22
CA LEU A 81 -7.25 -18.67 19.80
C LEU A 81 -7.72 -17.21 19.92
N SER A 82 -7.35 -16.52 21.00
CA SER A 82 -7.64 -15.10 21.20
C SER A 82 -7.04 -14.24 20.08
N ILE A 83 -5.75 -14.42 19.76
CA ILE A 83 -5.08 -13.70 18.66
C ILE A 83 -5.81 -13.92 17.34
N VAL A 84 -6.17 -15.16 17.01
CA VAL A 84 -6.87 -15.50 15.77
C VAL A 84 -8.23 -14.80 15.71
N VAL A 85 -9.03 -14.85 16.78
CA VAL A 85 -10.35 -14.21 16.82
C VAL A 85 -10.25 -12.70 16.64
N PHE A 86 -9.35 -12.04 17.38
CA PHE A 86 -9.14 -10.60 17.24
C PHE A 86 -8.66 -10.23 15.84
N THR A 87 -7.77 -11.02 15.25
CA THR A 87 -7.27 -10.79 13.88
C THR A 87 -8.38 -10.93 12.85
N ILE A 88 -9.22 -11.97 12.95
CA ILE A 88 -10.37 -12.17 12.06
C ILE A 88 -11.34 -10.99 12.16
N LEU A 89 -11.70 -10.55 13.37
CA LEU A 89 -12.56 -9.38 13.57
C LEU A 89 -11.94 -8.12 12.96
N GLY A 90 -10.64 -7.91 13.17
CA GLY A 90 -9.89 -6.81 12.56
C GLY A 90 -9.94 -6.83 11.03
N LEU A 91 -9.73 -7.99 10.40
CA LEU A 91 -9.79 -8.16 8.94
C LEU A 91 -11.19 -7.88 8.38
N LEU A 92 -12.25 -8.29 9.07
CA LEU A 92 -13.63 -8.03 8.65
C LEU A 92 -13.96 -6.54 8.74
N VAL A 93 -13.61 -5.87 9.84
CA VAL A 93 -13.86 -4.44 10.04
C VAL A 93 -13.08 -3.60 9.04
N THR A 94 -11.78 -3.87 8.90
CA THR A 94 -10.92 -3.16 7.94
C THR A 94 -11.32 -3.45 6.50
N GLY A 95 -11.75 -4.67 6.19
CA GLY A 95 -12.28 -5.04 4.88
C GLY A 95 -13.55 -4.27 4.52
N TYR A 96 -14.48 -4.13 5.47
CA TYR A 96 -15.69 -3.34 5.27
C TYR A 96 -15.38 -1.85 5.10
N ALA A 97 -14.51 -1.30 5.96
CA ALA A 97 -14.07 0.10 5.86
C ALA A 97 -13.39 0.39 4.52
N SER A 98 -12.49 -0.49 4.09
CA SER A 98 -11.83 -0.41 2.77
C SER A 98 -12.84 -0.43 1.64
N ALA A 99 -13.84 -1.32 1.70
CA ALA A 99 -14.86 -1.41 0.67
C ALA A 99 -15.68 -0.12 0.55
N LYS A 100 -16.05 0.49 1.68
CA LYS A 100 -16.79 1.74 1.76
C LYS A 100 -16.00 2.92 1.22
N ILE A 101 -14.72 3.04 1.59
CA ILE A 101 -13.83 4.13 1.13
C ILE A 101 -13.56 4.02 -0.37
N ALA A 102 -13.39 2.80 -0.87
CA ALA A 102 -13.11 2.54 -2.28
C ALA A 102 -14.37 2.46 -3.16
N SER A 103 -15.57 2.69 -2.61
CA SER A 103 -16.85 2.50 -3.31
C SER A 103 -16.93 1.18 -4.08
N SER A 104 -16.43 0.11 -3.47
CA SER A 104 -16.29 -1.22 -4.10
C SER A 104 -17.30 -2.22 -3.53
N PRO A 105 -17.62 -3.33 -4.25
CA PRO A 105 -18.56 -4.33 -3.77
C PRO A 105 -18.10 -4.95 -2.43
N PRO A 106 -18.85 -4.77 -1.31
CA PRO A 106 -18.34 -5.05 0.03
C PRO A 106 -17.99 -6.52 0.25
N ALA A 107 -18.84 -7.45 -0.21
CA ALA A 107 -18.59 -8.87 -0.04
C ALA A 107 -17.30 -9.34 -0.73
N LYS A 108 -17.03 -8.87 -1.96
CA LYS A 108 -15.83 -9.24 -2.72
C LYS A 108 -14.57 -8.68 -2.06
N THR A 109 -14.62 -7.43 -1.62
CA THR A 109 -13.48 -6.75 -0.98
C THR A 109 -13.14 -7.37 0.37
N ILE A 110 -14.16 -7.61 1.22
CA ILE A 110 -13.98 -8.28 2.52
C ILE A 110 -13.40 -9.68 2.32
N LEU A 111 -13.98 -10.48 1.41
CA LEU A 111 -13.49 -11.85 1.17
C LEU A 111 -12.04 -11.84 0.68
N ARG A 112 -11.66 -10.93 -0.22
CA ARG A 112 -10.28 -10.80 -0.70
C ARG A 112 -9.30 -10.52 0.44
N ILE A 113 -9.64 -9.57 1.30
CA ILE A 113 -8.79 -9.16 2.44
C ILE A 113 -8.70 -10.29 3.47
N PHE A 114 -9.83 -10.89 3.80
CA PHE A 114 -9.90 -12.03 4.72
C PHE A 114 -9.06 -13.20 4.22
N MET A 115 -9.20 -13.60 2.94
CA MET A 115 -8.44 -14.71 2.38
C MET A 115 -6.93 -14.45 2.39
N GLY A 116 -6.50 -13.23 2.04
CA GLY A 116 -5.09 -12.84 2.12
C GLY A 116 -4.55 -12.90 3.54
N GLY A 117 -5.29 -12.35 4.51
CA GLY A 117 -4.91 -12.37 5.93
C GLY A 117 -4.89 -13.78 6.52
N ALA A 118 -5.91 -14.60 6.22
CA ALA A 118 -6.02 -15.98 6.68
C ALA A 118 -4.88 -16.84 6.12
N LEU A 119 -4.57 -16.72 4.83
CA LEU A 119 -3.45 -17.43 4.21
C LEU A 119 -2.11 -17.03 4.85
N GLY A 120 -1.92 -15.74 5.12
CA GLY A 120 -0.75 -15.25 5.86
C GLY A 120 -0.62 -15.90 7.23
N MET A 121 -1.70 -15.91 8.02
CA MET A 121 -1.71 -16.55 9.35
C MET A 121 -1.38 -18.04 9.28
N ILE A 122 -1.98 -18.78 8.34
CA ILE A 122 -1.73 -20.21 8.13
C ILE A 122 -0.24 -20.47 7.82
N ILE A 123 0.35 -19.68 6.92
CA ILE A 123 1.76 -19.81 6.56
C ILE A 123 2.64 -19.51 7.77
N THR A 124 2.40 -18.42 8.49
CA THR A 124 3.21 -18.05 9.66
C THR A 124 3.11 -19.07 10.79
N ALA A 125 1.91 -19.61 11.04
CA ALA A 125 1.70 -20.65 12.04
C ALA A 125 2.35 -21.97 11.62
N GLY A 126 2.25 -22.33 10.33
CA GLY A 126 2.89 -23.52 9.78
C GLY A 126 4.42 -23.44 9.81
N ILE A 127 5.01 -22.27 9.54
CA ILE A 127 6.45 -22.08 9.73
C ILE A 127 6.79 -22.22 11.22
N GLY A 128 6.06 -21.53 12.10
CA GLY A 128 6.29 -21.59 13.55
C GLY A 128 6.30 -23.01 14.12
N SER A 129 5.41 -23.88 13.63
CA SER A 129 5.35 -25.29 14.01
C SER A 129 6.52 -26.12 13.46
N LEU A 130 6.95 -25.86 12.23
CA LEU A 130 8.08 -26.59 11.62
C LEU A 130 9.42 -26.29 12.33
N VAL A 131 9.64 -25.05 12.76
CA VAL A 131 10.87 -24.66 13.47
C VAL A 131 10.82 -24.88 14.98
N HIS A 132 9.77 -25.51 15.53
CA HIS A 132 9.56 -25.70 16.97
C HIS A 132 9.61 -24.38 17.78
N LEU A 133 9.32 -23.25 17.12
CA LEU A 133 9.21 -21.93 17.75
C LEU A 133 7.82 -21.71 18.36
N SER A 134 6.83 -22.52 17.97
CA SER A 134 5.58 -22.66 18.71
C SER A 134 5.86 -23.47 19.96
N GLY A 135 5.86 -22.84 21.14
CA GLY A 135 6.04 -23.48 22.46
C GLY A 135 4.89 -24.43 22.83
N ILE A 136 4.71 -25.49 22.02
CA ILE A 136 3.98 -26.71 22.30
C ILE A 136 5.03 -27.80 22.49
#